data_AF-A0A2M7NTF7-F1
#
_entry.id   AF-A0A2M7NTF7-F1
#
_cell.length_a   1.000
_cell.length_b   1.000
_cell.length_c   1.000
_cell.angle_alpha   90.00
_cell.angle_beta   90.00
_cell.angle_gamma   90.00
#
_symmetry.space_group_name_H-M   'P 1'
#
loop_
_entity.id
_entity.type
_entity.pdbx_description
1 polymer ?
#
loop_
_entity_poly.entity_id
_entity_poly.type
_entity_poly.pdbx_seq_one_letter_code
_entity_poly.pdbx_strand_id
1 'polypeptide(L)'
;MSQDFRKDSLEITQLLDICVLKNDDKAQLLLGKFYTNLGDSKSFEKAFELLNKSAKNGNSMAMAELGSLYKYGKGCDLNFNKARNWFKKGAELNDDKSSYSLGYLYLKGFGNISQNYTKAIKWLEKSQHPMAKYWLGVCYYYGYGVEKNVLKANELLGTNFEEIHQNSNTPNESVDSNTNDITNLIDDSENQNTSLDVSESNLLGKWKGNILKYDWSGKHVEQKHAVIVEFKNDSITQLPMYSLKILDQVITGNINLYNNVIFFDDNKLKLPHNSFNEKIPSELNYDFLSGDLSLKFLNETTFLIGNIDSYIPEFNEPGAPMKFVLSKVETFSNSNEEISDEILEAIAKQEESFIKLYPNPFQDDLIISYTLEKPSFVEVKITNVNGTENTIVRKGENQKKGKHSYFFDGSNLNKGAYIVSVFVDNSRKTRIIIKK
;
A
#
# COMPACT_ATOMS: atom_id res chain seq x y z
N MET A 1 12.46 39.73 -2.32
CA MET A 1 12.12 40.72 -1.27
C MET A 1 12.56 42.10 -1.72
N SER A 2 11.62 43.04 -1.78
CA SER A 2 11.90 44.45 -2.12
C SER A 2 12.85 45.08 -1.09
N GLN A 3 13.50 46.18 -1.49
CA GLN A 3 14.43 46.92 -0.63
C GLN A 3 13.71 47.56 0.56
N ASP A 4 12.46 47.98 0.37
CA ASP A 4 11.59 48.56 1.41
C ASP A 4 11.19 47.53 2.48
N PHE A 5 10.83 46.30 2.07
CA PHE A 5 10.52 45.22 3.02
C PHE A 5 11.70 44.90 3.95
N ARG A 6 12.94 44.96 3.42
CA ARG A 6 14.14 44.73 4.23
C ARG A 6 14.37 45.86 5.24
N LYS A 7 14.12 47.11 4.85
CA LYS A 7 14.25 48.27 5.74
C LYS A 7 13.21 48.24 6.86
N ASP A 8 11.94 48.06 6.51
CA ASP A 8 10.84 48.01 7.48
C ASP A 8 11.00 46.82 8.44
N SER A 9 11.50 45.68 7.95
CA SER A 9 11.80 44.52 8.79
C SER A 9 12.90 44.77 9.82
N LEU A 10 13.91 45.58 9.46
CA LEU A 10 15.01 45.92 10.36
C LEU A 10 14.58 46.94 11.43
N GLU A 11 13.72 47.89 11.07
CA GLU A 11 13.17 48.85 12.04
C GLU A 11 12.23 48.17 13.04
N ILE A 12 11.38 47.23 12.58
CA ILE A 12 10.49 46.46 13.46
C ILE A 12 11.28 45.56 14.42
N THR A 13 12.33 44.87 13.95
CA THR A 13 13.14 44.02 14.84
C THR A 13 13.86 44.84 15.89
N GLN A 14 14.42 46.00 15.55
CA GLN A 14 15.09 46.90 16.51
C GLN A 14 14.13 47.41 17.59
N LEU A 15 12.90 47.77 17.22
CA LEU A 15 11.87 48.19 18.18
C LEU A 15 11.48 47.05 19.13
N LEU A 16 11.33 45.83 18.60
CA LEU A 16 10.98 44.66 19.40
C LEU A 16 12.13 44.20 20.30
N ASP A 17 13.38 44.33 19.88
CA ASP A 17 14.56 43.94 20.66
C ASP A 17 14.59 44.65 22.03
N ILE A 18 14.25 45.94 22.08
CA ILE A 18 14.17 46.70 23.33
C ILE A 18 13.14 46.08 24.30
N CYS A 19 12.00 45.62 23.77
CA CYS A 19 10.94 45.00 24.56
C CYS A 19 11.31 43.57 24.97
N VAL A 20 11.98 42.82 24.09
CA VAL A 20 12.52 41.49 24.38
C VAL A 20 13.56 41.53 25.50
N LEU A 21 14.43 42.55 25.52
CA LEU A 21 15.39 42.79 26.61
C LEU A 21 14.70 43.03 27.96
N LYS A 22 13.48 43.58 27.95
CA LYS A 22 12.63 43.76 29.13
C LYS A 22 11.79 42.51 29.48
N ASN A 23 12.06 41.38 28.83
CA ASN A 23 11.35 40.12 28.99
C ASN A 23 9.84 40.18 28.68
N ASP A 24 9.42 41.07 27.78
CA ASP A 24 8.03 41.15 27.32
C ASP A 24 7.67 39.92 26.45
N ASP A 25 6.67 39.16 26.88
CA ASP A 25 6.29 37.90 26.25
C ASP A 25 5.65 38.10 24.88
N LYS A 26 4.93 39.21 24.66
CA LYS A 26 4.29 39.54 23.38
C LYS A 26 5.31 39.96 22.33
N ALA A 27 6.31 40.75 22.73
CA ALA A 27 7.43 41.10 21.86
C ALA A 27 8.25 39.87 21.47
N GLN A 28 8.51 38.98 22.44
CA GLN A 28 9.16 37.69 22.17
C GLN A 28 8.34 36.82 21.20
N LEU A 29 7.02 36.74 21.38
CA LEU A 29 6.12 36.03 20.46
C LEU A 29 6.19 36.63 19.04
N LEU A 30 6.04 37.94 18.93
CA LEU A 30 5.98 38.61 17.62
C LEU A 30 7.29 38.47 16.86
N LEU A 31 8.42 38.70 17.53
CA LEU A 31 9.74 38.55 16.94
C LEU A 31 10.04 37.08 16.62
N GLY A 32 9.61 36.14 17.46
CA GLY A 32 9.72 34.72 17.20
C GLY A 32 8.93 34.27 15.96
N LYS A 33 7.70 34.77 15.77
CA LYS A 33 6.91 34.54 14.55
C LYS A 33 7.54 35.17 13.33
N PHE A 34 8.10 36.38 13.46
CA PHE A 34 8.83 37.03 12.38
C PHE A 34 9.99 36.15 11.89
N TYR A 35 10.84 35.66 12.81
CA TYR A 35 11.93 34.76 12.45
C TYR A 35 11.44 33.42 11.88
N THR A 36 10.34 32.87 12.39
CA THR A 36 9.72 31.65 11.83
C THR A 36 9.34 31.84 10.35
N ASN A 37 8.86 33.03 9.99
CA ASN A 37 8.45 33.35 8.61
C ASN A 37 9.62 33.58 7.65
N LEU A 38 10.83 33.88 8.14
CA LEU A 38 12.02 34.00 7.30
C LEU A 38 12.45 32.63 6.74
N GLY A 39 12.18 31.55 7.46
CA GLY A 39 12.22 30.18 6.93
C GLY A 39 13.61 29.54 6.78
N ASP A 40 14.69 30.26 7.11
CA ASP A 40 16.04 29.70 7.14
C ASP A 40 16.43 29.12 8.51
N SER A 41 17.44 28.24 8.54
CA SER A 41 17.87 27.54 9.76
C SER A 41 18.25 28.48 10.90
N LYS A 42 18.99 29.56 10.61
CA LYS A 42 19.45 30.51 11.63
C LYS A 42 18.27 31.29 12.22
N SER A 43 17.31 31.64 11.37
CA SER A 43 16.08 32.28 11.83
C SER A 43 15.25 31.32 12.69
N PHE A 44 15.14 30.04 12.35
CA PHE A 44 14.43 29.07 13.20
C PHE A 44 15.07 28.89 14.57
N GLU A 45 16.40 28.90 14.68
CA GLU A 45 17.10 28.88 15.98
C GLU A 45 16.69 30.08 16.86
N LYS A 46 16.72 31.29 16.29
CA LYS A 46 16.27 32.51 16.99
C LYS A 46 14.80 32.45 17.37
N ALA A 47 13.95 31.98 16.44
CA ALA A 47 12.53 31.81 16.69
C ALA A 47 12.29 30.86 17.86
N PHE A 48 12.99 29.73 17.89
CA PHE A 48 12.89 28.73 18.93
C PHE A 48 13.24 29.32 20.30
N GLU A 49 14.35 30.06 20.41
CA GLU A 49 14.75 30.70 21.67
C GLU A 49 13.71 31.70 22.18
N LEU A 50 13.21 32.58 21.31
CA LEU A 50 12.25 33.62 21.66
C LEU A 50 10.88 33.02 22.05
N LEU A 51 10.37 32.09 21.25
CA LEU A 51 9.10 31.41 21.52
C LEU A 51 9.18 30.55 22.77
N ASN A 52 10.31 29.92 23.06
CA ASN A 52 10.54 29.19 24.31
C ASN A 52 10.51 30.11 25.53
N LYS A 53 11.11 31.31 25.46
CA LYS A 53 11.02 32.31 26.54
C LYS A 53 9.58 32.79 26.74
N SER A 54 8.90 33.17 25.66
CA SER A 54 7.52 33.66 25.69
C SER A 54 6.54 32.61 26.24
N ALA A 55 6.66 31.36 25.78
CA ALA A 55 5.85 30.24 26.25
C ALA A 55 6.08 29.94 27.74
N LYS A 56 7.32 30.05 28.23
CA LYS A 56 7.64 29.90 29.67
C LYS A 56 7.09 31.03 30.52
N ASN A 57 6.94 32.22 29.95
CA ASN A 57 6.29 33.37 30.59
C ASN A 57 4.74 33.28 30.55
N GLY A 58 4.17 32.20 30.04
CA GLY A 58 2.72 31.93 30.09
C GLY A 58 1.96 32.34 28.83
N ASN A 59 2.64 32.79 27.76
CA ASN A 59 1.97 33.17 26.53
C ASN A 59 1.46 31.92 25.77
N SER A 60 0.15 31.74 25.71
CA SER A 60 -0.48 30.55 25.12
C SER A 60 -0.28 30.43 23.60
N MET A 61 -0.27 31.55 22.87
CA MET A 61 0.05 31.57 21.44
C MET A 61 1.50 31.13 21.19
N ALA A 62 2.45 31.55 22.04
CA ALA A 62 3.83 31.09 21.93
C ALA A 62 3.98 29.60 22.22
N MET A 63 3.17 29.04 23.13
CA MET A 63 3.12 27.59 23.33
C MET A 63 2.67 26.85 22.06
N ALA A 64 1.70 27.39 21.32
CA ALA A 64 1.26 26.86 20.03
C ALA A 64 2.38 26.90 18.98
N GLU A 65 3.08 28.03 18.86
CA GLU A 65 4.17 28.18 17.90
C GLU A 65 5.35 27.28 18.25
N LEU A 66 5.75 27.23 19.53
CA LEU A 66 6.82 26.34 20.00
C LEU A 66 6.47 24.87 19.81
N GLY A 67 5.21 24.48 20.05
CA GLY A 67 4.72 23.14 19.74
C GLY A 67 4.85 22.82 18.25
N SER A 68 4.60 23.81 17.38
CA SER A 68 4.76 23.66 15.93
C SER A 68 6.24 23.50 15.53
N LEU A 69 7.15 24.25 16.15
CA LEU A 69 8.59 24.09 15.93
C LEU A 69 9.08 22.68 16.29
N TYR A 70 8.66 22.14 17.45
CA TYR A 70 8.96 20.76 17.82
C TYR A 70 8.33 19.74 16.87
N LYS A 71 7.09 19.96 16.41
CA LYS A 71 6.40 19.05 15.49
C LYS A 71 7.18 18.88 14.18
N TYR A 72 7.77 19.96 13.67
CA TYR A 72 8.47 19.98 12.38
C TYR A 72 10.00 19.97 12.47
N GLY A 73 10.57 19.92 13.68
CA GLY A 73 12.02 19.96 13.88
C GLY A 73 12.68 21.26 13.38
N LYS A 74 12.01 22.40 13.59
CA LYS A 74 12.49 23.70 13.11
C LYS A 74 13.20 24.47 14.23
N GLY A 75 14.52 24.62 14.13
CA GLY A 75 15.35 25.24 15.17
C GLY A 75 15.57 24.33 16.39
N CYS A 76 15.15 23.07 16.30
CA CYS A 76 15.31 22.02 17.30
C CYS A 76 15.09 20.64 16.65
N ASP A 77 15.40 19.56 17.37
CA ASP A 77 15.04 18.22 16.90
C ASP A 77 13.53 18.01 16.84
N LEU A 78 13.07 17.28 15.82
CA LEU A 78 11.68 16.86 15.69
C LEU A 78 11.27 16.02 16.91
N ASN A 79 10.19 16.41 17.59
CA ASN A 79 9.71 15.72 18.77
C ASN A 79 8.21 15.93 19.01
N PHE A 80 7.39 14.98 18.54
CA PHE A 80 5.93 15.02 18.75
C PHE A 80 5.51 15.00 20.22
N ASN A 81 6.27 14.38 21.11
CA ASN A 81 5.94 14.33 22.54
C ASN A 81 6.11 15.71 23.21
N LYS A 82 7.19 16.43 22.90
CA LYS A 82 7.40 17.82 23.33
C LYS A 82 6.37 18.75 22.70
N ALA A 83 6.08 18.58 21.40
CA ALA A 83 5.03 19.33 20.72
C ALA A 83 3.67 19.18 21.42
N ARG A 84 3.26 17.93 21.69
CA ARG A 84 2.01 17.60 22.40
C ARG A 84 1.93 18.26 23.77
N ASN A 85 3.03 18.26 24.53
CA ASN A 85 3.06 18.88 25.86
C ASN A 85 2.83 20.40 25.78
N TRP A 86 3.43 21.08 24.80
CA TRP A 86 3.22 22.52 24.61
C TRP A 86 1.82 22.84 24.08
N PHE A 87 1.32 22.08 23.10
CA PHE A 87 -0.07 22.22 22.65
C PHE A 87 -1.06 21.98 23.78
N LYS A 88 -0.82 21.01 24.67
CA LYS A 88 -1.68 20.80 25.83
C LYS A 88 -1.72 22.01 26.76
N LYS A 89 -0.57 22.59 27.10
CA LYS A 89 -0.52 23.80 27.94
C LYS A 89 -1.25 24.98 27.29
N GLY A 90 -1.05 25.20 25.99
CA GLY A 90 -1.75 26.27 25.27
C GLY A 90 -3.26 26.03 25.21
N ALA A 91 -3.68 24.79 24.96
CA ALA A 91 -5.09 24.41 24.89
C ALA A 91 -5.79 24.55 26.26
N GLU A 92 -5.10 24.26 27.37
CA GLU A 92 -5.60 24.50 28.73
C GLU A 92 -5.81 26.00 29.03
N LEU A 93 -5.12 26.87 28.30
CA LEU A 93 -5.31 28.32 28.31
C LEU A 93 -6.24 28.81 27.19
N ASN A 94 -7.03 27.92 26.59
CA ASN A 94 -7.99 28.19 25.51
C ASN A 94 -7.36 28.76 24.23
N ASP A 95 -6.09 28.47 23.94
CA ASP A 95 -5.52 28.80 22.62
C ASP A 95 -6.07 27.86 21.54
N ASP A 96 -6.70 28.44 20.52
CA ASP A 96 -7.37 27.70 19.46
C ASP A 96 -6.40 26.84 18.64
N LYS A 97 -5.23 27.38 18.27
CA LYS A 97 -4.23 26.68 17.45
C LYS A 97 -3.66 25.49 18.22
N SER A 98 -3.46 25.63 19.53
CA SER A 98 -3.02 24.58 20.43
C SER A 98 -4.06 23.48 20.59
N SER A 99 -5.33 23.84 20.79
CA SER A 99 -6.44 22.88 20.87
C SER A 99 -6.58 22.08 19.58
N TYR A 100 -6.55 22.76 18.43
CA TYR A 100 -6.54 22.12 17.11
C TYR A 100 -5.34 21.17 16.96
N SER A 101 -4.12 21.64 17.23
CA SER A 101 -2.89 20.86 17.04
C SER A 101 -2.85 19.64 17.97
N LEU A 102 -3.35 19.77 19.20
CA LEU A 102 -3.48 18.64 20.12
C LEU A 102 -4.50 17.62 19.60
N GLY A 103 -5.66 18.08 19.13
CA GLY A 103 -6.66 17.22 18.49
C GLY A 103 -6.08 16.48 17.29
N TYR A 104 -5.29 17.17 16.46
CA TYR A 104 -4.61 16.61 15.30
C TYR A 104 -3.61 15.50 15.66
N LEU A 105 -2.80 15.68 16.71
CA LEU A 105 -1.87 14.65 17.16
C LEU A 105 -2.60 13.38 17.65
N TYR A 106 -3.74 13.54 18.33
CA TYR A 106 -4.58 12.39 18.71
C TYR A 106 -5.27 11.75 17.51
N LEU A 107 -5.71 12.56 16.54
CA LEU A 107 -6.39 12.08 15.32
C LEU A 107 -5.50 11.13 14.53
N LYS A 108 -4.21 11.46 14.41
CA LYS A 108 -3.22 10.68 13.67
C LYS A 108 -2.39 9.71 14.50
N GLY A 109 -2.41 9.83 15.83
CA GLY A 109 -1.57 9.00 16.71
C GLY A 109 -0.07 9.33 16.63
N PHE A 110 0.29 10.61 16.44
CA PHE A 110 1.70 10.99 16.28
C PHE A 110 2.46 11.07 17.62
N GLY A 111 3.69 10.56 17.62
CA GLY A 111 4.55 10.41 18.80
C GLY A 111 4.29 9.08 19.52
N ASN A 112 4.63 9.01 20.81
CA ASN A 112 4.49 7.76 21.57
C ASN A 112 3.07 7.61 22.14
N ILE A 113 2.05 7.82 21.30
CA ILE A 113 0.65 7.66 21.64
C ILE A 113 -0.06 6.89 20.53
N SER A 114 -1.02 6.05 20.91
CA SER A 114 -1.93 5.47 19.93
C SER A 114 -2.93 6.50 19.43
N GLN A 115 -3.37 6.30 18.20
CA GLN A 115 -4.48 7.02 17.59
C GLN A 115 -5.73 6.99 18.50
N ASN A 116 -6.44 8.12 18.61
CA ASN A 116 -7.70 8.21 19.37
C ASN A 116 -8.64 9.30 18.83
N TYR A 117 -9.62 8.90 18.01
CA TYR A 117 -10.58 9.83 17.40
C TYR A 117 -11.45 10.56 18.43
N THR A 118 -11.95 9.87 19.45
CA THR A 118 -12.81 10.50 20.47
C THR A 118 -12.09 11.60 21.25
N LYS A 119 -10.81 11.40 21.60
CA LYS A 119 -9.97 12.45 22.21
C LYS A 119 -9.67 13.56 21.22
N ALA A 120 -9.41 13.22 19.96
CA ALA A 120 -9.18 14.21 18.91
C ALA A 120 -10.37 15.16 18.80
N ILE A 121 -11.58 14.62 18.65
CA ILE A 121 -12.83 15.39 18.51
C ILE A 121 -13.04 16.31 19.70
N LYS A 122 -12.88 15.81 20.94
CA LYS A 122 -13.00 16.64 22.16
C LYS A 122 -12.09 17.88 22.16
N TRP A 123 -10.92 17.80 21.53
CA TRP A 123 -10.01 18.95 21.42
C TRP A 123 -10.31 19.81 20.19
N LEU A 124 -10.70 19.20 19.07
CA LEU A 124 -11.10 19.94 17.87
C LEU A 124 -12.37 20.77 18.11
N GLU A 125 -13.36 20.26 18.86
CA GLU A 125 -14.59 20.99 19.21
C GLU A 125 -14.33 22.23 20.10
N LYS A 126 -13.18 22.25 20.81
CA LYS A 126 -12.77 23.40 21.64
C LYS A 126 -12.04 24.48 20.84
N SER A 127 -11.74 24.24 19.56
CA SER A 127 -10.94 25.13 18.74
C SER A 127 -11.80 25.84 17.69
N GLN A 128 -11.64 27.16 17.60
CA GLN A 128 -12.17 27.97 16.49
C GLN A 128 -11.21 28.03 15.29
N HIS A 129 -10.10 27.30 15.33
CA HIS A 129 -9.16 27.26 14.21
C HIS A 129 -9.84 26.64 12.97
N PRO A 130 -9.73 27.23 11.76
CA PRO A 130 -10.46 26.73 10.58
C PRO A 130 -10.21 25.26 10.28
N MET A 131 -8.98 24.79 10.51
CA MET A 131 -8.61 23.39 10.29
C MET A 131 -9.25 22.43 11.32
N ALA A 132 -9.62 22.90 12.52
CA ALA A 132 -10.39 22.07 13.45
C ALA A 132 -11.80 21.78 12.91
N LYS A 133 -12.47 22.79 12.34
CA LYS A 133 -13.75 22.62 11.64
C LYS A 133 -13.63 21.61 10.49
N TYR A 134 -12.57 21.72 9.68
CA TYR A 134 -12.27 20.77 8.61
C TYR A 134 -12.17 19.32 9.13
N TRP A 135 -11.31 19.06 10.12
CA TRP A 135 -11.12 17.70 10.63
C TRP A 135 -12.35 17.15 11.35
N LEU A 136 -13.14 17.99 12.02
CA LEU A 136 -14.45 17.57 12.55
C LEU A 136 -15.37 17.13 11.42
N GLY A 137 -15.43 17.88 10.33
CA GLY A 137 -16.20 17.51 9.14
C GLY A 137 -15.76 16.17 8.56
N VAL A 138 -14.45 15.95 8.42
CA VAL A 138 -13.89 14.65 8.02
C VAL A 138 -14.31 13.53 8.98
N CYS A 139 -14.28 13.78 10.29
CA CYS A 139 -14.71 12.77 11.27
C CYS A 139 -16.19 12.42 11.14
N TYR A 140 -17.07 13.39 10.92
CA TYR A 140 -18.49 13.13 10.68
C TYR A 140 -18.74 12.44 9.33
N TYR A 141 -17.94 12.74 8.31
CA TYR A 141 -18.07 12.12 6.99
C TYR A 141 -17.76 10.63 7.03
N TYR A 142 -16.66 10.24 7.68
CA TYR A 142 -16.23 8.85 7.77
C TYR A 142 -16.74 8.10 9.02
N GLY A 143 -17.29 8.81 10.01
CA GLY A 143 -17.69 8.21 11.30
C GLY A 143 -16.52 7.95 12.24
N TYR A 144 -15.47 8.78 12.19
CA TYR A 144 -14.28 8.60 13.03
C TYR A 144 -14.53 9.02 14.47
N GLY A 145 -14.77 8.05 15.35
CA GLY A 145 -14.98 8.29 16.78
C GLY A 145 -16.29 9.00 17.13
N VAL A 146 -17.16 9.20 16.13
CA VAL A 146 -18.53 9.71 16.20
C VAL A 146 -19.39 8.97 15.19
N GLU A 147 -20.70 8.99 15.36
CA GLU A 147 -21.62 8.47 14.36
C GLU A 147 -21.50 9.26 13.05
N LYS A 148 -21.52 8.54 11.92
CA LYS A 148 -21.49 9.15 10.60
C LYS A 148 -22.67 10.09 10.43
N ASN A 149 -22.41 11.31 9.98
CA ASN A 149 -23.43 12.31 9.73
C ASN A 149 -23.02 13.19 8.54
N VAL A 150 -23.55 12.86 7.36
CA VAL A 150 -23.17 13.52 6.10
C VAL A 150 -23.63 14.98 6.08
N LEU A 151 -24.79 15.29 6.66
CA LEU A 151 -25.30 16.67 6.73
C LEU A 151 -24.39 17.57 7.56
N LYS A 152 -23.98 17.10 8.75
CA LYS A 152 -23.05 17.83 9.61
C LYS A 152 -21.66 17.92 8.99
N ALA A 153 -21.20 16.86 8.31
CA ALA A 153 -19.97 16.91 7.53
C ALA A 153 -20.02 17.99 6.45
N ASN A 154 -21.10 18.05 5.68
CA ASN A 154 -21.32 19.07 4.65
C ASN A 154 -21.32 20.49 5.21
N GLU A 155 -22.01 20.73 6.33
CA GLU A 155 -22.00 22.03 7.02
C GLU A 155 -20.57 22.43 7.47
N LEU A 156 -19.81 21.46 7.98
CA LEU A 156 -18.47 21.70 8.49
C LEU A 156 -17.45 21.91 7.37
N LEU A 157 -17.58 21.18 6.27
CA LEU A 157 -16.66 21.18 5.13
C LEU A 157 -17.03 22.19 4.05
N GLY A 158 -18.27 22.67 4.02
CA GLY A 158 -18.79 23.50 2.92
C GLY A 158 -19.04 22.68 1.65
N THR A 159 -19.44 21.42 1.80
CA THR A 159 -19.68 20.46 0.70
C THR A 159 -21.16 20.10 0.58
N ASN A 160 -21.53 19.29 -0.41
CA ASN A 160 -22.90 18.89 -0.70
C ASN A 160 -23.03 17.38 -1.01
N PHE A 161 -22.32 16.54 -0.26
CA PHE A 161 -22.42 15.08 -0.42
C PHE A 161 -23.82 14.58 -0.06
N GLU A 162 -24.33 13.65 -0.85
CA GLU A 162 -25.60 12.99 -0.55
C GLU A 162 -25.37 11.79 0.37
N GLU A 163 -26.31 11.57 1.29
CA GLU A 163 -26.29 10.37 2.11
C GLU A 163 -26.67 9.18 1.22
N ILE A 164 -25.69 8.32 0.93
CA ILE A 164 -25.95 7.08 0.19
C ILE A 164 -26.77 6.16 1.10
N HIS A 165 -28.09 6.23 1.01
CA HIS A 165 -28.96 5.20 1.55
C HIS A 165 -28.78 3.96 0.67
N GLN A 166 -28.18 2.89 1.22
CA GLN A 166 -28.07 1.62 0.52
C GLN A 166 -29.47 1.04 0.27
N ASN A 167 -30.06 1.36 -0.89
CA ASN A 167 -31.08 0.53 -1.51
C ASN A 167 -30.36 -0.50 -2.37
N SER A 168 -30.63 -1.77 -2.07
CA SER A 168 -30.15 -2.96 -2.79
C SER A 168 -30.27 -2.83 -4.31
N ASN A 169 -29.19 -3.22 -5.01
CA ASN A 169 -29.02 -3.41 -6.46
C ASN A 169 -28.38 -2.26 -7.26
N THR A 170 -27.11 -1.97 -6.96
CA THR A 170 -26.05 -1.66 -7.94
C THR A 170 -24.70 -2.05 -7.32
N PRO A 171 -23.67 -2.47 -8.09
CA PRO A 171 -22.45 -3.01 -7.52
C PRO A 171 -21.66 -1.90 -6.83
N ASN A 172 -21.79 -1.81 -5.51
CA ASN A 172 -20.93 -1.03 -4.67
C ASN A 172 -19.55 -1.70 -4.64
N GLU A 173 -18.49 -0.94 -4.92
CA GLU A 173 -17.14 -1.22 -4.39
C GLU A 173 -17.10 -0.88 -2.88
N SER A 174 -18.06 -1.40 -2.12
CA SER A 174 -17.99 -1.47 -0.67
C SER A 174 -17.30 -2.77 -0.32
N VAL A 175 -16.18 -2.68 0.40
CA VAL A 175 -15.51 -3.85 0.98
C VAL A 175 -16.53 -4.56 1.88
N ASP A 176 -17.00 -5.71 1.41
CA ASP A 176 -18.06 -6.51 1.99
C ASP A 176 -17.79 -6.88 3.45
N SER A 177 -18.89 -6.99 4.19
CA SER A 177 -19.04 -7.64 5.50
C SER A 177 -18.44 -9.04 5.61
N ASN A 178 -18.02 -9.65 4.49
CA ASN A 178 -17.29 -10.92 4.44
C ASN A 178 -15.83 -10.83 4.93
N THR A 179 -15.28 -9.62 5.12
CA THR A 179 -13.90 -9.47 5.63
C THR A 179 -13.75 -9.88 7.10
N ASN A 180 -14.80 -9.73 7.91
CA ASN A 180 -14.80 -10.18 9.31
C ASN A 180 -14.85 -11.71 9.44
N ASP A 181 -15.56 -12.39 8.53
CA ASP A 181 -15.61 -13.86 8.51
C ASP A 181 -14.29 -14.46 8.00
N ILE A 182 -13.62 -13.82 7.03
CA ILE A 182 -12.31 -14.26 6.52
C ILE A 182 -11.19 -13.98 7.53
N THR A 183 -11.21 -12.85 8.24
CA THR A 183 -10.21 -12.56 9.29
C THR A 183 -10.31 -13.53 10.46
N ASN A 184 -11.53 -13.89 10.88
CA ASN A 184 -11.74 -14.93 11.89
C ASN A 184 -11.29 -16.33 11.40
N LEU A 185 -11.48 -16.66 10.12
CA LEU A 185 -10.96 -17.92 9.52
C LEU A 185 -9.42 -17.96 9.44
N ILE A 186 -8.77 -16.80 9.27
CA ILE A 186 -7.30 -16.68 9.27
C ILE A 186 -6.75 -16.80 10.70
N ASP A 187 -7.40 -16.20 11.69
CA ASP A 187 -7.01 -16.30 13.11
C ASP A 187 -7.15 -17.74 13.65
N ASP A 188 -8.20 -18.48 13.24
CA ASP A 188 -8.36 -19.91 13.59
C ASP A 188 -7.31 -20.82 12.92
N SER A 189 -6.64 -20.35 11.86
CA SER A 189 -5.56 -21.06 11.16
C SER A 189 -4.15 -20.78 11.72
N GLU A 190 -4.01 -19.87 12.71
CA GLU A 190 -2.71 -19.55 13.33
C GLU A 190 -2.04 -20.74 14.03
N ASN A 191 -2.76 -21.83 14.28
CA ASN A 191 -2.19 -23.06 14.82
C ASN A 191 -1.41 -23.93 13.81
N GLN A 192 -1.29 -23.53 12.53
CA GLN A 192 -0.47 -24.23 11.52
C GLN A 192 0.35 -23.33 10.59
N ASN A 193 0.62 -22.06 10.95
CA ASN A 193 1.42 -21.18 10.10
C ASN A 193 2.92 -21.26 10.41
N THR A 194 3.67 -21.96 9.56
CA THR A 194 5.12 -21.75 9.44
C THR A 194 5.36 -20.42 8.75
N SER A 195 5.70 -19.37 9.51
CA SER A 195 6.29 -18.14 8.95
C SER A 195 7.55 -18.53 8.17
N LEU A 196 7.53 -18.34 6.86
CA LEU A 196 8.72 -18.54 6.01
C LEU A 196 9.58 -17.29 6.11
N ASP A 197 10.88 -17.46 6.37
CA ASP A 197 11.83 -16.36 6.28
C ASP A 197 11.85 -15.79 4.86
N VAL A 198 11.89 -14.46 4.74
CA VAL A 198 11.93 -13.79 3.45
C VAL A 198 13.37 -13.76 2.98
N SER A 199 13.61 -14.33 1.80
CA SER A 199 14.93 -14.36 1.14
C SER A 199 14.82 -13.76 -0.25
N GLU A 200 15.91 -13.25 -0.80
CA GLU A 200 15.92 -12.77 -2.18
C GLU A 200 15.39 -13.85 -3.15
N SER A 201 15.81 -15.10 -2.97
CA SER A 201 15.39 -16.23 -3.81
C SER A 201 13.88 -16.50 -3.80
N ASN A 202 13.19 -16.29 -2.68
CA ASN A 202 11.74 -16.54 -2.60
C ASN A 202 10.91 -15.30 -2.99
N LEU A 203 11.49 -14.10 -2.88
CA LEU A 203 10.92 -12.85 -3.40
C LEU A 203 10.97 -12.74 -4.92
N LEU A 204 12.00 -13.29 -5.57
CA LEU A 204 12.13 -13.21 -7.03
C LEU A 204 10.86 -13.68 -7.77
N GLY A 205 10.53 -12.95 -8.83
CA GLY A 205 9.37 -13.18 -9.69
C GLY A 205 8.33 -12.06 -9.61
N LYS A 206 7.21 -12.28 -10.29
CA LYS A 206 6.11 -11.35 -10.38
C LYS A 206 5.06 -11.64 -9.31
N TRP A 207 4.54 -10.57 -8.73
CA TRP A 207 3.53 -10.57 -7.67
C TRP A 207 2.41 -9.64 -8.08
N LYS A 208 1.17 -10.01 -7.78
CA LYS A 208 -0.02 -9.23 -8.10
C LYS A 208 -0.91 -9.13 -6.88
N GLY A 209 -1.49 -7.97 -6.65
CA GLY A 209 -2.40 -7.79 -5.53
C GLY A 209 -2.75 -6.33 -5.33
N ASN A 210 -2.77 -5.88 -4.08
CA ASN A 210 -3.18 -4.53 -3.75
C ASN A 210 -2.31 -3.89 -2.69
N ILE A 211 -2.16 -2.57 -2.79
CA ILE A 211 -1.80 -1.71 -1.69
C ILE A 211 -3.10 -1.18 -1.06
N LEU A 212 -3.26 -1.44 0.23
CA LEU A 212 -4.38 -1.04 1.06
C LEU A 212 -3.94 0.12 1.92
N LYS A 213 -4.58 1.27 1.75
CA LYS A 213 -4.41 2.42 2.64
C LYS A 213 -5.54 2.41 3.66
N TYR A 214 -5.17 2.44 4.93
CA TYR A 214 -6.08 2.42 6.05
C TYR A 214 -6.33 3.83 6.57
N ASP A 215 -7.40 3.97 7.35
CA ASP A 215 -7.58 5.08 8.26
C ASP A 215 -6.41 5.17 9.26
N TRP A 216 -6.30 6.30 9.95
CA TRP A 216 -5.22 6.52 10.93
C TRP A 216 -5.22 5.51 12.10
N SER A 217 -6.34 4.81 12.35
CA SER A 217 -6.39 3.74 13.35
C SER A 217 -5.78 2.42 12.86
N GLY A 218 -5.59 2.27 11.55
CA GLY A 218 -5.06 1.05 10.91
C GLY A 218 -6.09 -0.09 10.83
N LYS A 219 -7.39 0.20 11.00
CA LYS A 219 -8.45 -0.82 11.11
C LYS A 219 -9.37 -0.85 9.91
N HIS A 220 -9.60 0.28 9.26
CA HIS A 220 -10.55 0.39 8.16
C HIS A 220 -9.82 0.77 6.89
N VAL A 221 -9.97 -0.03 5.83
CA VAL A 221 -9.40 0.28 4.51
C VAL A 221 -10.18 1.45 3.90
N GLU A 222 -9.50 2.57 3.64
CA GLU A 222 -10.07 3.75 2.98
C GLU A 222 -9.89 3.70 1.46
N GLN A 223 -8.75 3.15 1.00
CA GLN A 223 -8.43 3.06 -0.43
C GLN A 223 -7.72 1.75 -0.74
N LYS A 224 -7.97 1.23 -1.93
CA LYS A 224 -7.36 0.03 -2.47
C LYS A 224 -6.81 0.33 -3.86
N HIS A 225 -5.51 0.08 -4.05
CA HIS A 225 -4.85 0.29 -5.33
C HIS A 225 -4.30 -1.04 -5.82
N ALA A 226 -4.74 -1.48 -7.00
CA ALA A 226 -4.21 -2.68 -7.62
C ALA A 226 -2.75 -2.46 -8.04
N VAL A 227 -1.90 -3.43 -7.75
CA VAL A 227 -0.46 -3.36 -8.03
C VAL A 227 0.06 -4.66 -8.61
N ILE A 228 1.12 -4.50 -9.39
CA ILE A 228 1.98 -5.60 -9.84
C ILE A 228 3.40 -5.23 -9.43
N VAL A 229 4.07 -6.12 -8.72
CA VAL A 229 5.47 -5.96 -8.32
C VAL A 229 6.28 -7.09 -8.92
N GLU A 230 7.32 -6.77 -9.68
CA GLU A 230 8.29 -7.74 -10.16
C GLU A 230 9.60 -7.52 -9.42
N PHE A 231 10.06 -8.52 -8.68
CA PHE A 231 11.40 -8.55 -8.11
C PHE A 231 12.31 -9.38 -9.01
N LYS A 232 13.43 -8.78 -9.45
CA LYS A 232 14.37 -9.40 -10.39
C LYS A 232 15.79 -8.93 -10.13
N ASN A 233 16.76 -9.67 -10.63
CA ASN A 233 18.14 -9.19 -10.64
C ASN A 233 18.37 -8.29 -11.86
N ASP A 234 19.09 -7.21 -11.67
CA ASP A 234 19.53 -6.36 -12.76
C ASP A 234 20.41 -7.15 -13.72
N SER A 235 20.14 -7.00 -15.02
CA SER A 235 20.82 -7.77 -16.06
C SER A 235 22.33 -7.53 -16.14
N ILE A 236 22.81 -6.37 -15.67
CA ILE A 236 24.20 -5.96 -15.78
C ILE A 236 24.93 -6.15 -14.46
N THR A 237 24.39 -5.59 -13.38
CA THR A 237 25.02 -5.57 -12.05
C THR A 237 24.71 -6.82 -11.23
N GLN A 238 23.71 -7.62 -11.64
CA GLN A 238 23.19 -8.76 -10.88
C GLN A 238 22.65 -8.41 -9.49
N LEU A 239 22.47 -7.11 -9.20
CA LEU A 239 21.89 -6.64 -7.94
C LEU A 239 20.37 -6.79 -7.95
N PRO A 240 19.74 -7.09 -6.81
CA PRO A 240 18.31 -7.26 -6.72
C PRO A 240 17.59 -5.91 -6.90
N MET A 241 16.55 -5.87 -7.73
CA MET A 241 15.75 -4.69 -8.08
C MET A 241 14.27 -5.02 -8.12
N TYR A 242 13.43 -4.01 -7.93
CA TYR A 242 11.98 -4.11 -8.09
C TYR A 242 11.46 -3.25 -9.24
N SER A 243 10.34 -3.67 -9.82
CA SER A 243 9.49 -2.85 -10.67
C SER A 243 8.05 -2.92 -10.14
N LEU A 244 7.56 -1.79 -9.64
CA LEU A 244 6.20 -1.61 -9.14
C LEU A 244 5.38 -0.89 -10.20
N LYS A 245 4.34 -1.55 -10.71
CA LYS A 245 3.30 -0.93 -11.52
C LYS A 245 2.06 -0.69 -10.68
N ILE A 246 1.56 0.54 -10.68
CA ILE A 246 0.39 0.96 -9.92
C ILE A 246 -0.28 2.13 -10.63
N LEU A 247 -1.60 2.07 -10.83
CA LEU A 247 -2.30 3.01 -11.71
C LEU A 247 -1.58 3.07 -13.07
N ASP A 248 -1.32 4.28 -13.59
CA ASP A 248 -0.56 4.51 -14.82
C ASP A 248 0.96 4.76 -14.58
N GLN A 249 1.46 4.45 -13.37
CA GLN A 249 2.85 4.66 -12.98
C GLN A 249 3.62 3.35 -12.93
N VAL A 250 4.91 3.43 -13.32
CA VAL A 250 5.89 2.36 -13.14
C VAL A 250 7.09 2.94 -12.40
N ILE A 251 7.39 2.37 -11.25
CA ILE A 251 8.50 2.75 -10.38
C ILE A 251 9.50 1.60 -10.34
N THR A 252 10.79 1.92 -10.45
CA THR A 252 11.86 0.93 -10.36
C THR A 252 12.93 1.40 -9.37
N GLY A 253 13.50 0.47 -8.62
CA GLY A 253 14.58 0.78 -7.69
C GLY A 253 15.32 -0.48 -7.26
N ASN A 254 16.39 -0.30 -6.51
CA ASN A 254 17.12 -1.42 -5.94
C ASN A 254 16.38 -1.96 -4.71
N ILE A 255 16.61 -3.24 -4.42
CA ILE A 255 16.11 -3.89 -3.20
C ILE A 255 17.26 -3.90 -2.20
N ASN A 256 17.06 -3.24 -1.07
CA ASN A 256 17.90 -3.44 0.11
C ASN A 256 17.09 -4.23 1.14
N LEU A 257 17.27 -5.55 1.15
CA LEU A 257 16.59 -6.46 2.08
C LEU A 257 17.46 -6.70 3.32
N TYR A 258 16.94 -6.38 4.50
CA TYR A 258 17.60 -6.65 5.78
C TYR A 258 16.59 -7.05 6.84
N ASN A 259 16.74 -8.25 7.43
CA ASN A 259 15.84 -8.78 8.46
C ASN A 259 14.35 -8.70 8.06
N ASN A 260 14.01 -9.17 6.86
CA ASN A 260 12.67 -9.11 6.28
C ASN A 260 12.12 -7.68 6.08
N VAL A 261 12.95 -6.63 6.14
CA VAL A 261 12.56 -5.26 5.80
C VAL A 261 13.16 -4.89 4.46
N ILE A 262 12.34 -4.44 3.53
CA ILE A 262 12.79 -3.80 2.30
C ILE A 262 12.89 -2.29 2.53
N PHE A 263 14.00 -1.69 2.11
CA PHE A 263 14.12 -0.24 1.98
C PHE A 263 14.01 0.13 0.51
N PHE A 264 13.17 1.12 0.24
CA PHE A 264 12.95 1.62 -1.12
C PHE A 264 13.90 2.80 -1.37
N ASP A 265 14.52 2.82 -2.56
CA ASP A 265 15.21 4.01 -3.05
C ASP A 265 14.22 5.17 -3.22
N ASP A 266 14.74 6.40 -3.28
CA ASP A 266 14.04 7.71 -3.22
C ASP A 266 13.03 7.93 -4.37
N ASN A 267 11.99 7.11 -4.38
CA ASN A 267 11.00 6.97 -5.44
C ASN A 267 9.65 7.49 -4.97
N LYS A 268 9.16 8.50 -5.69
CA LYS A 268 7.89 9.16 -5.37
C LYS A 268 6.75 8.49 -6.11
N LEU A 269 5.74 8.09 -5.36
CA LEU A 269 4.51 7.52 -5.91
C LEU A 269 3.37 8.52 -5.74
N LYS A 270 2.74 8.92 -6.85
CA LYS A 270 1.59 9.81 -6.80
C LYS A 270 0.31 9.00 -6.59
N LEU A 271 -0.42 9.22 -5.50
CA LEU A 271 -1.67 8.51 -5.21
C LEU A 271 -2.86 9.47 -5.07
N PRO A 272 -4.08 9.04 -5.45
CA PRO A 272 -5.31 9.78 -5.17
C PRO A 272 -5.47 10.12 -3.68
N HIS A 273 -5.89 11.34 -3.42
CA HIS A 273 -6.17 11.85 -2.08
C HIS A 273 -7.59 12.42 -2.00
N ASN A 274 -8.38 11.87 -1.08
CA ASN A 274 -9.72 12.37 -0.81
C ASN A 274 -9.60 13.68 0.00
N SER A 275 -9.70 14.80 -0.71
CA SER A 275 -9.71 16.14 -0.12
C SER A 275 -11.13 16.70 -0.11
N PHE A 276 -11.46 17.40 0.98
CA PHE A 276 -12.71 18.17 1.12
C PHE A 276 -12.47 19.68 1.06
N ASN A 277 -11.30 20.10 0.60
CA ASN A 277 -10.90 21.50 0.51
C ASN A 277 -10.10 21.72 -0.77
N GLU A 278 -10.52 22.69 -1.59
CA GLU A 278 -9.88 23.01 -2.88
C GLU A 278 -8.38 23.34 -2.77
N LYS A 279 -7.92 23.81 -1.60
CA LYS A 279 -6.51 24.12 -1.35
C LYS A 279 -5.66 22.88 -1.05
N ILE A 280 -6.29 21.75 -0.74
CA ILE A 280 -5.60 20.50 -0.47
C ILE A 280 -5.64 19.67 -1.77
N PRO A 281 -4.46 19.29 -2.33
CA PRO A 281 -4.38 18.55 -3.59
C PRO A 281 -5.22 17.27 -3.58
N SER A 282 -5.88 16.95 -4.70
CA SER A 282 -6.60 15.68 -4.90
C SER A 282 -5.67 14.49 -5.16
N GLU A 283 -4.37 14.72 -5.23
CA GLU A 283 -3.33 13.72 -5.39
C GLU A 283 -2.12 14.14 -4.55
N LEU A 284 -1.45 13.18 -3.91
CA LEU A 284 -0.28 13.44 -3.09
C LEU A 284 0.88 12.56 -3.52
N ASN A 285 2.10 13.07 -3.40
CA ASN A 285 3.30 12.27 -3.53
C ASN A 285 3.55 11.51 -2.21
N TYR A 286 3.85 10.23 -2.33
CA TYR A 286 4.27 9.37 -1.25
C TYR A 286 5.70 8.92 -1.53
N ASP A 287 6.60 9.23 -0.60
CA ASP A 287 7.90 8.59 -0.54
C ASP A 287 7.71 7.30 0.24
N PHE A 288 7.84 6.15 -0.43
CA PHE A 288 7.88 4.86 0.27
C PHE A 288 9.28 4.70 0.85
N LEU A 289 9.37 4.48 2.16
CA LEU A 289 10.64 4.45 2.89
C LEU A 289 11.08 3.02 3.13
N SER A 290 10.19 2.23 3.73
CA SER A 290 10.42 0.84 4.07
C SER A 290 9.14 0.03 4.04
N GLY A 291 9.28 -1.28 3.99
CA GLY A 291 8.19 -2.20 4.29
C GLY A 291 8.69 -3.46 4.98
N ASP A 292 8.02 -3.89 6.05
CA ASP A 292 8.21 -5.23 6.57
C ASP A 292 7.61 -6.23 5.58
N LEU A 293 8.28 -7.35 5.37
CA LEU A 293 7.87 -8.40 4.47
C LEU A 293 7.57 -9.65 5.29
N SER A 294 6.47 -10.32 4.97
CA SER A 294 6.13 -11.63 5.50
C SER A 294 5.55 -12.49 4.39
N LEU A 295 6.02 -13.72 4.30
CA LEU A 295 5.46 -14.72 3.41
C LEU A 295 4.46 -15.59 4.20
N LYS A 296 3.23 -15.66 3.70
CA LYS A 296 2.19 -16.55 4.21
C LYS A 296 1.77 -17.52 3.11
N PHE A 297 1.63 -18.78 3.44
CA PHE A 297 1.15 -19.80 2.53
C PHE A 297 -0.28 -20.17 2.90
N LEU A 298 -1.23 -19.92 2.00
CA LEU A 298 -2.66 -20.15 2.22
C LEU A 298 -3.26 -20.80 0.98
N ASN A 299 -3.90 -21.97 1.14
CA ASN A 299 -4.58 -22.70 0.06
C ASN A 299 -3.73 -22.84 -1.21
N GLU A 300 -2.53 -23.39 -1.07
CA GLU A 300 -1.57 -23.60 -2.18
C GLU A 300 -1.00 -22.31 -2.81
N THR A 301 -1.41 -21.13 -2.33
CA THR A 301 -0.94 -19.84 -2.84
C THR A 301 0.00 -19.18 -1.83
N THR A 302 1.15 -18.72 -2.32
CA THR A 302 2.07 -17.90 -1.54
C THR A 302 1.68 -16.44 -1.62
N PHE A 303 1.47 -15.82 -0.46
CA PHE A 303 1.20 -14.41 -0.30
C PHE A 303 2.42 -13.69 0.29
N LEU A 304 2.74 -12.54 -0.28
CA LEU A 304 3.67 -11.56 0.27
C LEU A 304 2.85 -10.43 0.86
N ILE A 305 2.96 -10.24 2.18
CA ILE A 305 2.23 -9.22 2.93
C ILE A 305 3.20 -8.36 3.73
N GLY A 306 2.77 -7.16 4.09
CA GLY A 306 3.64 -6.25 4.82
C GLY A 306 3.09 -4.85 4.97
N ASN A 307 3.55 -4.13 5.99
CA ASN A 307 3.25 -2.70 6.11
C ASN A 307 4.20 -1.89 5.21
N ILE A 308 3.78 -0.67 4.90
CA ILE A 308 4.56 0.30 4.14
C ILE A 308 4.68 1.55 4.99
N ASP A 309 5.91 1.88 5.38
CA ASP A 309 6.24 3.18 5.92
C ASP A 309 6.34 4.17 4.78
N SER A 310 5.56 5.24 4.86
CA SER A 310 5.52 6.28 3.84
C SER A 310 5.59 7.67 4.44
N TYR A 311 6.03 8.62 3.64
CA TYR A 311 6.11 10.02 3.99
C TYR A 311 5.48 10.87 2.87
N ILE A 312 4.82 11.96 3.25
CA ILE A 312 4.12 12.88 2.34
C ILE A 312 4.86 14.22 2.37
N PRO A 313 5.69 14.53 1.35
CA PRO A 313 6.47 15.77 1.31
C PRO A 313 5.64 17.04 1.40
N GLU A 314 4.46 17.06 0.78
CA GLU A 314 3.55 18.20 0.76
C GLU A 314 3.07 18.58 2.16
N PHE A 315 2.99 17.59 3.06
CA PHE A 315 2.56 17.80 4.44
C PHE A 315 3.72 17.84 5.43
N ASN A 316 4.91 17.42 5.02
CA ASN A 316 6.06 17.18 5.87
C ASN A 316 5.72 16.25 7.05
N GLU A 317 5.05 15.14 6.75
CA GLU A 317 4.50 14.21 7.73
C GLU A 317 4.51 12.76 7.23
N PRO A 318 4.54 11.76 8.13
CA PRO A 318 4.28 10.37 7.77
C PRO A 318 2.89 10.19 7.13
N GLY A 319 2.79 9.24 6.21
CA GLY A 319 1.53 8.81 5.61
C GLY A 319 0.64 8.03 6.59
N ALA A 320 -0.62 7.83 6.21
CA ALA A 320 -1.51 6.93 6.94
C ALA A 320 -1.01 5.47 6.79
N PRO A 321 -1.40 4.55 7.69
CA PRO A 321 -0.97 3.17 7.61
C PRO A 321 -1.31 2.54 6.26
N MET A 322 -0.32 1.91 5.64
CA MET A 322 -0.47 1.23 4.36
C MET A 322 0.04 -0.20 4.47
N LYS A 323 -0.60 -1.13 3.77
CA LYS A 323 -0.14 -2.52 3.66
C LYS A 323 -0.22 -3.00 2.23
N PHE A 324 0.73 -3.80 1.79
CA PHE A 324 0.55 -4.57 0.56
C PHE A 324 0.09 -5.99 0.91
N VAL A 325 -0.74 -6.55 0.03
CA VAL A 325 -1.14 -7.96 0.04
C VAL A 325 -1.07 -8.45 -1.38
N LEU A 326 -0.08 -9.29 -1.67
CA LEU A 326 0.26 -9.75 -3.01
C LEU A 326 0.26 -11.27 -3.05
N SER A 327 -0.27 -11.86 -4.12
CA SER A 327 -0.10 -13.28 -4.42
C SER A 327 0.99 -13.44 -5.47
N LYS A 328 1.78 -14.51 -5.37
CA LYS A 328 2.79 -14.84 -6.38
C LYS A 328 2.07 -15.16 -7.70
N VAL A 329 2.50 -14.53 -8.79
CA VAL A 329 1.96 -14.81 -10.12
C VAL A 329 2.67 -16.05 -10.64
N GLU A 330 1.90 -17.11 -10.87
CA GLU A 330 2.42 -18.31 -11.53
C GLU A 330 2.60 -18.02 -13.02
N THR A 331 3.85 -18.02 -13.47
CA THR A 331 4.22 -17.94 -14.88
C THR A 331 4.60 -19.33 -15.38
N PHE A 332 4.41 -19.61 -16.66
CA PHE A 332 4.97 -20.83 -17.23
C PHE A 332 6.49 -20.80 -17.10
N SER A 333 7.10 -21.90 -16.70
CA SER A 333 8.55 -21.98 -16.47
C SER A 333 9.42 -21.80 -17.74
N ASN A 334 8.80 -21.76 -18.93
CA ASN A 334 9.46 -21.50 -20.20
C ASN A 334 8.99 -20.20 -20.89
N SER A 335 8.11 -19.41 -20.27
CA SER A 335 7.70 -18.10 -20.78
C SER A 335 7.27 -17.16 -19.65
N ASN A 336 7.57 -15.87 -19.76
CA ASN A 336 7.01 -14.86 -18.84
C ASN A 336 5.49 -14.65 -19.03
N GLU A 337 4.80 -15.56 -19.71
CA GLU A 337 3.37 -15.51 -19.93
C GLU A 337 2.66 -16.01 -18.68
N GLU A 338 1.74 -15.17 -18.17
CA GLU A 338 0.89 -15.51 -17.05
C GLU A 338 -0.11 -16.60 -17.47
N ILE A 339 -0.46 -17.49 -16.54
CA ILE A 339 -1.59 -18.39 -16.74
C ILE A 339 -2.86 -17.53 -16.77
N SER A 340 -3.39 -17.25 -17.97
CA SER A 340 -4.57 -16.39 -18.12
C SER A 340 -5.87 -17.10 -17.70
N ASP A 341 -6.89 -16.33 -17.34
CA ASP A 341 -8.23 -16.84 -17.05
C ASP A 341 -8.82 -17.62 -18.24
N GLU A 342 -8.44 -17.26 -19.47
CA GLU A 342 -8.83 -17.97 -20.69
C GLU A 342 -8.21 -19.37 -20.78
N ILE A 343 -6.96 -19.54 -20.31
CA ILE A 343 -6.30 -20.84 -20.21
C ILE A 343 -6.95 -21.68 -19.12
N LEU A 344 -7.26 -21.07 -17.96
CA LEU A 344 -7.97 -21.74 -16.88
C LEU A 344 -9.38 -22.16 -17.30
N GLU A 345 -10.12 -21.30 -18.01
CA GLU A 345 -11.42 -21.63 -18.60
C GLU A 345 -11.30 -22.73 -19.66
N ALA A 346 -10.26 -22.71 -20.49
CA ALA A 346 -9.98 -23.77 -21.46
C ALA A 346 -9.62 -25.11 -20.79
N ILE A 347 -9.04 -25.09 -19.58
CA ILE A 347 -8.84 -26.27 -18.74
C ILE A 347 -10.16 -26.75 -18.14
N ALA A 348 -10.97 -25.82 -17.60
CA ALA A 348 -12.24 -26.12 -16.94
C ALA A 348 -13.33 -26.62 -17.90
N LYS A 349 -13.34 -26.17 -19.16
CA LYS A 349 -14.28 -26.61 -20.21
C LYS A 349 -13.99 -28.02 -20.77
N GLN A 350 -12.99 -28.74 -20.25
CA GLN A 350 -12.65 -30.08 -20.73
C GLN A 350 -13.56 -31.16 -20.12
N GLU A 351 -14.64 -31.51 -20.82
CA GLU A 351 -15.51 -32.65 -20.49
C GLU A 351 -14.77 -34.01 -20.59
N GLU A 352 -15.32 -35.05 -19.94
CA GLU A 352 -14.73 -36.40 -19.77
C GLU A 352 -14.03 -36.91 -21.04
N SER A 353 -12.70 -36.78 -21.04
CA SER A 353 -11.92 -36.87 -22.26
C SER A 353 -11.57 -38.30 -22.66
N PHE A 354 -11.66 -38.56 -23.96
CA PHE A 354 -11.05 -39.67 -24.67
C PHE A 354 -9.58 -39.99 -24.22
N ILE A 355 -8.80 -38.98 -23.82
CA ILE A 355 -7.40 -39.11 -23.37
C ILE A 355 -7.32 -39.04 -21.84
N LYS A 356 -6.95 -40.14 -21.18
CA LYS A 356 -6.69 -40.21 -19.73
C LYS A 356 -5.20 -40.04 -19.47
N LEU A 357 -4.85 -39.21 -18.48
CA LEU A 357 -3.48 -38.81 -18.17
C LEU A 357 -3.20 -39.02 -16.69
N TYR A 358 -2.03 -39.59 -16.36
CA TYR A 358 -1.62 -39.78 -14.96
C TYR A 358 -0.09 -39.87 -14.81
N PRO A 359 0.52 -39.14 -13.86
CA PRO A 359 -0.05 -38.00 -13.13
C PRO A 359 -0.23 -36.79 -14.06
N ASN A 360 -1.09 -35.85 -13.70
CA ASN A 360 -1.16 -34.52 -14.33
C ASN A 360 -1.58 -33.53 -13.23
N PRO A 361 -0.70 -32.61 -12.77
CA PRO A 361 0.65 -32.31 -13.27
C PRO A 361 1.63 -33.48 -13.14
N PHE A 362 2.66 -33.56 -13.98
CA PHE A 362 3.67 -34.63 -13.92
C PHE A 362 5.08 -34.12 -13.59
N GLN A 363 5.78 -34.94 -12.78
CA GLN A 363 7.23 -35.06 -12.58
C GLN A 363 7.92 -35.40 -13.89
N ASP A 364 8.59 -36.54 -13.96
CA ASP A 364 9.28 -36.96 -15.18
C ASP A 364 8.42 -37.92 -16.00
N ASP A 365 7.70 -38.82 -15.32
CA ASP A 365 6.91 -39.87 -15.95
C ASP A 365 5.46 -39.43 -16.20
N LEU A 366 4.96 -39.72 -17.40
CA LEU A 366 3.57 -39.50 -17.79
C LEU A 366 2.96 -40.74 -18.45
N ILE A 367 1.81 -41.18 -17.96
CA ILE A 367 0.98 -42.22 -18.59
C ILE A 367 -0.09 -41.56 -19.45
N ILE A 368 -0.09 -41.87 -20.75
CA ILE A 368 -1.12 -41.44 -21.72
C ILE A 368 -1.95 -42.64 -22.10
N SER A 369 -3.25 -42.60 -21.82
CA SER A 369 -4.18 -43.69 -22.13
C SER A 369 -5.40 -43.22 -22.91
N TYR A 370 -5.94 -44.07 -23.78
CA TYR A 370 -7.19 -43.84 -24.51
C TYR A 370 -7.87 -45.16 -24.85
N THR A 371 -9.13 -45.11 -25.31
CA THR A 371 -9.89 -46.31 -25.69
C THR A 371 -10.45 -46.16 -27.09
N LEU A 372 -10.09 -47.07 -27.99
CA LEU A 372 -10.60 -47.11 -29.35
C LEU A 372 -11.85 -47.98 -29.45
N GLU A 373 -12.91 -47.46 -30.08
CA GLU A 373 -14.16 -48.20 -30.28
C GLU A 373 -14.10 -49.19 -31.45
N LYS A 374 -13.16 -49.00 -32.37
CA LYS A 374 -12.86 -49.82 -33.54
C LYS A 374 -11.35 -49.82 -33.83
N PRO A 375 -10.82 -50.75 -34.63
CA PRO A 375 -9.45 -50.65 -35.11
C PRO A 375 -9.26 -49.36 -35.92
N SER A 376 -8.21 -48.61 -35.61
CA SER A 376 -7.92 -47.30 -36.21
C SER A 376 -6.42 -47.07 -36.31
N PHE A 377 -6.00 -46.22 -37.24
CA PHE A 377 -4.63 -45.73 -37.31
C PHE A 377 -4.43 -44.62 -36.27
N VAL A 378 -3.41 -44.74 -35.42
CA VAL A 378 -3.20 -43.82 -34.30
C VAL A 378 -1.77 -43.29 -34.23
N GLU A 379 -1.64 -41.98 -34.02
CA GLU A 379 -0.40 -41.29 -33.71
C GLU A 379 -0.55 -40.47 -32.43
N VAL A 380 0.45 -40.49 -31.55
CA VAL A 380 0.43 -39.75 -30.27
C VAL A 380 1.61 -38.78 -30.22
N LYS A 381 1.31 -37.51 -29.99
CA LYS A 381 2.30 -36.41 -29.92
C LYS A 381 2.11 -35.61 -28.64
N ILE A 382 3.22 -35.08 -28.13
CA ILE A 382 3.24 -34.02 -27.13
C ILE A 382 3.84 -32.80 -27.80
N THR A 383 3.15 -31.67 -27.73
CA THR A 383 3.62 -30.42 -28.31
C THR A 383 3.56 -29.34 -27.25
N ASN A 384 4.57 -28.48 -27.14
CA ASN A 384 4.45 -27.28 -26.31
C ASN A 384 3.24 -26.45 -26.80
N VAL A 385 2.55 -25.73 -25.89
CA VAL A 385 1.39 -24.89 -26.23
C VAL A 385 1.68 -23.91 -27.37
N ASN A 386 2.93 -23.44 -27.51
CA ASN A 386 3.35 -22.53 -28.58
C ASN A 386 3.61 -23.23 -29.93
N GLY A 387 3.51 -24.55 -29.99
CA GLY A 387 3.66 -25.34 -31.22
C GLY A 387 5.11 -25.51 -31.72
N THR A 388 6.08 -24.96 -31.01
CA THR A 388 7.50 -24.89 -31.42
C THR A 388 8.27 -26.18 -31.16
N GLU A 389 7.96 -26.88 -30.08
CA GLU A 389 8.58 -28.14 -29.68
C GLU A 389 7.58 -29.29 -29.83
N ASN A 390 7.97 -30.35 -30.51
CA ASN A 390 7.10 -31.51 -30.76
C ASN A 390 7.85 -32.82 -30.53
N THR A 391 7.30 -33.65 -29.65
CA THR A 391 7.81 -34.98 -29.32
C THR A 391 6.80 -36.03 -29.75
N ILE A 392 7.24 -36.95 -30.61
CA ILE A 392 6.42 -38.09 -31.04
C ILE A 392 6.53 -39.16 -29.95
N VAL A 393 5.45 -39.35 -29.18
CA VAL A 393 5.35 -40.42 -28.17
C VAL A 393 5.14 -41.76 -28.86
N ARG A 394 4.29 -41.78 -29.89
CA ARG A 394 4.05 -42.97 -30.71
C ARG A 394 3.93 -42.57 -32.17
N LYS A 395 4.78 -43.17 -33.01
CA LYS A 395 4.68 -43.05 -34.47
C LYS A 395 3.39 -43.72 -34.95
N GLY A 396 2.80 -43.17 -36.02
CA GLY A 396 1.54 -43.63 -36.57
C GLY A 396 1.50 -45.14 -36.87
N GLU A 397 0.55 -45.86 -36.29
CA GLU A 397 0.37 -47.30 -36.50
C GLU A 397 -1.11 -47.73 -36.41
N ASN A 398 -1.44 -48.88 -36.99
CA ASN A 398 -2.78 -49.47 -36.83
C ASN A 398 -2.91 -50.17 -35.48
N GLN A 399 -3.90 -49.76 -34.70
CA GLN A 399 -4.21 -50.32 -33.39
C GLN A 399 -5.54 -51.05 -33.38
N LYS A 400 -5.65 -52.09 -32.56
CA LYS A 400 -6.90 -52.85 -32.38
C LYS A 400 -7.90 -52.05 -31.53
N LYS A 401 -9.19 -52.38 -31.65
CA LYS A 401 -10.22 -51.94 -30.70
C LYS A 401 -9.80 -52.27 -29.26
N GLY A 402 -10.01 -51.37 -28.32
CA GLY A 402 -9.69 -51.57 -26.91
C GLY A 402 -8.90 -50.42 -26.28
N LYS A 403 -8.48 -50.63 -25.03
CA LYS A 403 -7.69 -49.65 -24.27
C LYS A 403 -6.22 -49.72 -24.67
N HIS A 404 -5.60 -48.56 -24.85
CA HIS A 404 -4.17 -48.40 -25.11
C HIS A 404 -3.59 -47.44 -24.09
N SER A 405 -2.34 -47.70 -23.67
CA SER A 405 -1.61 -46.93 -22.68
C SER A 405 -0.14 -46.85 -23.07
N TYR A 406 0.43 -45.65 -22.96
CA TYR A 406 1.83 -45.37 -23.23
C TYR A 406 2.45 -44.72 -22.02
N PHE A 407 3.67 -45.13 -21.74
CA PHE A 407 4.53 -44.44 -20.81
C PHE A 407 5.41 -43.47 -21.59
N PHE A 408 5.49 -42.25 -21.11
CA PHE A 408 6.32 -41.21 -21.67
C PHE A 408 7.26 -40.70 -20.60
N ASP A 409 8.56 -40.81 -20.87
CA ASP A 409 9.62 -40.18 -20.08
C ASP A 409 9.80 -38.74 -20.57
N GLY A 410 9.30 -37.81 -19.78
CA GLY A 410 9.40 -36.37 -20.01
C GLY A 410 10.54 -35.70 -19.24
N SER A 411 11.54 -36.44 -18.76
CA SER A 411 12.74 -35.86 -18.13
C SER A 411 13.45 -34.84 -19.02
N ASN A 412 13.37 -35.02 -20.35
CA ASN A 412 13.94 -34.12 -21.35
C ASN A 412 13.01 -32.95 -21.73
N LEU A 413 11.79 -32.89 -21.17
CA LEU A 413 10.91 -31.75 -21.35
C LEU A 413 11.23 -30.69 -20.31
N ASN A 414 11.38 -29.46 -20.78
CA ASN A 414 11.44 -28.30 -19.91
C ASN A 414 10.10 -28.16 -19.16
N LYS A 415 10.14 -27.59 -17.95
CA LYS A 415 8.93 -27.35 -17.15
C LYS A 415 7.96 -26.44 -17.92
N GLY A 416 6.65 -26.74 -17.96
CA GLY A 416 5.69 -25.88 -18.67
C GLY A 416 4.42 -26.60 -19.12
N ALA A 417 3.57 -25.90 -19.88
CA ALA A 417 2.34 -26.46 -20.44
C ALA A 417 2.59 -27.14 -21.80
N TYR A 418 1.98 -28.30 -21.97
CA TYR A 418 2.03 -29.06 -23.22
C TYR A 418 0.63 -29.57 -23.60
N ILE A 419 0.47 -29.91 -24.87
CA ILE A 419 -0.74 -30.49 -25.45
C ILE A 419 -0.41 -31.92 -25.88
N VAL A 420 -1.02 -32.89 -25.22
CA VAL A 420 -1.08 -34.27 -25.70
C VAL A 420 -2.11 -34.32 -26.81
N SER A 421 -1.69 -34.71 -28.01
CA SER A 421 -2.55 -34.92 -29.17
C SER A 421 -2.58 -36.41 -29.52
N VAL A 422 -3.77 -37.01 -29.54
CA VAL A 422 -4.00 -38.35 -30.09
C VAL A 422 -4.75 -38.19 -31.41
N PHE A 423 -4.09 -38.51 -32.51
CA PHE A 423 -4.67 -38.53 -33.85
C PHE A 423 -5.23 -39.93 -34.09
N VAL A 424 -6.52 -40.05 -34.37
CA VAL A 424 -7.20 -41.31 -34.67
C VAL A 424 -7.84 -41.17 -36.04
N ASP A 425 -7.31 -41.90 -37.02
CA ASP A 425 -7.64 -41.77 -38.44
C ASP A 425 -7.55 -40.29 -38.87
N ASN A 426 -8.68 -39.66 -39.23
CA ASN A 426 -8.75 -38.24 -39.64
C ASN A 426 -9.17 -37.30 -38.50
N SER A 427 -9.25 -37.79 -37.26
CA SER A 427 -9.70 -37.02 -36.10
C SER A 427 -8.56 -36.74 -35.12
N ARG A 428 -8.52 -35.53 -34.57
CA ARG A 428 -7.55 -35.15 -33.54
C ARG A 428 -8.28 -34.93 -32.23
N LYS A 429 -7.80 -35.57 -31.15
CA LYS A 429 -8.24 -35.33 -29.78
C LYS A 429 -7.06 -34.75 -28.99
N THR A 430 -7.31 -33.82 -28.10
CA THR A 430 -6.26 -33.12 -27.35
C THR A 430 -6.55 -33.06 -25.85
N ARG A 431 -5.48 -32.98 -25.05
CA ARG A 431 -5.52 -32.72 -23.60
C ARG A 431 -4.32 -31.87 -23.21
N ILE A 432 -4.53 -30.93 -22.30
CA ILE A 432 -3.45 -30.10 -21.73
C ILE A 432 -2.83 -30.82 -20.53
N ILE A 433 -1.50 -30.80 -20.45
CA ILE A 433 -0.70 -31.32 -19.34
C ILE A 433 0.26 -30.25 -18.83
N ILE A 434 0.65 -30.34 -17.55
CA ILE A 434 1.60 -29.44 -16.90
C ILE A 434 2.82 -30.26 -16.43
N LYS A 435 4.02 -29.95 -16.96
CA LYS A 435 5.32 -30.46 -16.48
C LYS A 435 5.81 -29.57 -15.34
N LYS A 436 5.98 -30.14 -14.14
CA LYS A 436 6.46 -29.47 -12.93
C LYS A 436 7.97 -29.40 -12.82
#